data_AF-A0A8J6YED8-F1
#
_entry.id   AF-A0A8J6YED8-F1
#
_cell.length_a   1.000
_cell.length_b   1.000
_cell.length_c   1.000
_cell.angle_alpha   90.00
_cell.angle_beta   90.00
_cell.angle_gamma   90.00
#
_symmetry.space_group_name_H-M   'P 1'
#
loop_
_entity.id
_entity.type
_entity.pdbx_description
1 polymer ?
#
loop_
_entity_poly.entity_id
_entity_poly.type
_entity_poly.pdbx_seq_one_letter_code
_entity_poly.pdbx_strand_id
1 'polypeptide(L)'
;MQTEPRINAPSVVAISWTAAIAAFPLALVLAVLGQGLGALVGGCQWIGASLPLDRQVWALVNQPVLNFASLPSAGGYWLGSLMVPLIVAALVIPLFLRSNSMIVEVSVIQLAWGAAVVAVAWLPLLDQGDGHLARWLDLHDLPPTLVWLAPALAAGAGLLPTLRLLELARRRQKDTGRAYRVVLVVFHL
;
A
#
# COMPACT_ATOMS: atom_id res chain seq x y z
N MET A 1 -10.54 -20.74 29.03
CA MET A 1 -10.83 -19.45 28.36
C MET A 1 -9.50 -18.77 28.10
N GLN A 2 -9.06 -18.67 26.84
CA GLN A 2 -7.90 -17.83 26.52
C GLN A 2 -8.37 -16.37 26.61
N THR A 3 -7.76 -15.61 27.50
CA THR A 3 -7.97 -14.17 27.60
C THR A 3 -7.45 -13.54 26.32
N GLU A 4 -8.35 -13.00 25.49
CA GLU A 4 -7.92 -12.25 24.31
C GLU A 4 -7.04 -11.08 24.76
N PRO A 5 -5.87 -10.89 24.13
CA PRO A 5 -5.01 -9.76 24.46
C PRO A 5 -5.76 -8.45 24.22
N ARG A 6 -5.71 -7.55 25.21
CA ARG A 6 -6.30 -6.21 25.09
C ARG A 6 -5.71 -5.53 23.86
N ILE A 7 -6.56 -4.89 23.05
CA ILE A 7 -6.18 -4.20 21.80
C ILE A 7 -5.09 -3.14 22.04
N ASN A 8 -5.03 -2.57 23.25
CA ASN A 8 -4.04 -1.55 23.64
C ASN A 8 -2.82 -2.14 24.35
N ALA A 9 -2.66 -3.46 24.40
CA ALA A 9 -1.50 -4.07 25.05
C ALA A 9 -0.22 -3.71 24.28
N PRO A 10 0.91 -3.46 24.96
CA PRO A 10 2.17 -3.09 24.31
C PRO A 10 2.62 -4.09 23.24
N SER A 11 2.33 -5.38 23.43
CA SER A 11 2.61 -6.43 22.45
C SER A 11 1.86 -6.24 21.13
N VAL A 12 0.61 -5.76 21.17
CA VAL A 12 -0.22 -5.52 19.98
C VAL A 12 0.33 -4.35 19.19
N VAL A 13 0.73 -3.28 19.89
CA VAL A 13 1.39 -2.12 19.28
C VAL A 13 2.70 -2.54 18.61
N ALA A 14 3.52 -3.35 19.29
CA ALA A 14 4.77 -3.86 18.72
C ALA A 14 4.53 -4.75 17.48
N ILE A 15 3.51 -5.62 17.51
CA ILE A 15 3.11 -6.43 16.35
C ILE A 15 2.66 -5.53 15.20
N SER A 16 1.88 -4.49 15.50
CA SER A 16 1.41 -3.52 14.50
C SER A 16 2.55 -2.78 13.82
N TRP A 17 3.55 -2.30 14.59
CA TRP A 17 4.74 -1.68 14.03
C TRP A 17 5.57 -2.66 13.20
N THR A 18 5.74 -3.89 13.67
CA THR A 18 6.45 -4.93 12.91
C THR A 18 5.74 -5.24 11.59
N ALA A 19 4.41 -5.35 11.63
CA ALA A 19 3.58 -5.52 10.44
C ALA A 19 3.67 -4.32 9.50
N ALA A 20 3.70 -3.08 10.01
CA ALA A 20 3.86 -1.88 9.20
C ALA A 20 5.23 -1.84 8.49
N ILE A 21 6.30 -2.19 9.19
CA ILE A 21 7.67 -2.28 8.63
C ILE A 21 7.72 -3.29 7.48
N ALA A 22 6.98 -4.40 7.58
CA ALA A 22 6.91 -5.40 6.52
C ALA A 22 5.93 -5.01 5.39
N ALA A 23 4.82 -4.34 5.72
CA ALA A 23 3.78 -3.96 4.78
C ALA A 23 4.27 -2.93 3.76
N PHE A 24 5.09 -1.99 4.18
CA PHE A 24 5.60 -0.93 3.29
C PHE A 24 6.47 -1.45 2.12
N PRO A 25 7.55 -2.23 2.34
CA PRO A 25 8.32 -2.81 1.24
C PRO A 25 7.47 -3.76 0.39
N LEU A 26 6.51 -4.49 0.99
CA LEU A 26 5.59 -5.33 0.24
C LEU A 26 4.68 -4.50 -0.68
N ALA A 27 4.19 -3.35 -0.22
CA ALA A 27 3.41 -2.42 -1.03
C ALA A 27 4.23 -1.83 -2.19
N LEU A 28 5.51 -1.53 -1.98
CA LEU A 28 6.43 -1.14 -3.06
C LEU A 28 6.66 -2.27 -4.07
N VAL A 29 6.76 -3.52 -3.62
CA VAL A 29 6.82 -4.67 -4.52
C VAL A 29 5.53 -4.78 -5.34
N LEU A 30 4.37 -4.63 -4.70
CA LEU A 30 3.07 -4.64 -5.40
C LEU A 30 2.98 -3.55 -6.47
N ALA A 31 3.54 -2.38 -6.22
CA ALA A 31 3.64 -1.31 -7.20
C ALA A 31 4.45 -1.72 -8.42
N VAL A 32 5.63 -2.30 -8.21
CA VAL A 32 6.49 -2.79 -9.30
C VAL A 32 5.84 -3.92 -10.08
N LEU A 33 5.18 -4.85 -9.39
CA LEU A 33 4.39 -5.88 -10.04
C LEU A 33 3.28 -5.26 -10.89
N GLY A 34 2.62 -4.23 -10.38
CA GLY A 34 1.65 -3.44 -11.12
C GLY A 34 2.22 -2.80 -12.38
N GLN A 35 3.39 -2.15 -12.28
CA GLN A 35 4.09 -1.58 -13.43
C GLN A 35 4.42 -2.66 -14.47
N GLY A 36 4.97 -3.80 -14.05
CA GLY A 36 5.32 -4.91 -14.93
C GLY A 36 4.09 -5.48 -15.65
N LEU A 37 3.01 -5.78 -14.91
CA LEU A 37 1.75 -6.28 -15.47
C LEU A 37 1.11 -5.26 -16.42
N GLY A 38 1.08 -3.99 -16.03
CA GLY A 38 0.56 -2.92 -16.85
C GLY A 38 1.36 -2.70 -18.13
N ALA A 39 2.69 -2.85 -18.07
CA ALA A 39 3.56 -2.80 -19.25
C ALA A 39 3.30 -3.96 -20.22
N LEU A 40 3.13 -5.19 -19.69
CA LEU A 40 2.78 -6.36 -20.50
C LEU A 40 1.45 -6.13 -21.24
N VAL A 41 0.44 -5.59 -20.55
CA VAL A 41 -0.84 -5.21 -21.18
C VAL A 41 -0.64 -4.12 -22.24
N GLY A 42 0.28 -3.20 -22.02
CA GLY A 42 0.70 -2.17 -22.99
C GLY A 42 1.57 -2.68 -24.15
N GLY A 43 1.83 -3.99 -24.26
CA GLY A 43 2.64 -4.58 -25.33
C GLY A 43 4.15 -4.52 -25.11
N CYS A 44 4.60 -4.19 -23.90
CA CYS A 44 6.02 -4.17 -23.53
C CYS A 44 6.48 -5.55 -23.04
N GLN A 45 7.80 -5.74 -22.94
CA GLN A 45 8.36 -6.91 -22.25
C GLN A 45 8.89 -6.51 -20.88
N TRP A 46 8.39 -7.17 -19.84
CA TRP A 46 8.90 -7.01 -18.49
C TRP A 46 10.15 -7.88 -18.31
N ILE A 47 11.29 -7.25 -17.98
CA ILE A 47 12.60 -7.92 -17.90
C ILE A 47 13.20 -7.96 -16.49
N GLY A 48 12.58 -7.29 -15.52
CA GLY A 48 13.04 -7.34 -14.14
C GLY A 48 12.46 -6.26 -13.24
N ALA A 49 12.98 -6.18 -12.03
CA ALA A 49 12.56 -5.20 -11.03
C ALA A 49 13.79 -4.51 -10.44
N SER A 50 13.67 -3.22 -10.18
CA SER A 50 14.61 -2.45 -9.37
C SER A 50 13.90 -2.10 -8.07
N LEU A 51 14.39 -2.65 -6.96
CA LEU A 51 13.83 -2.45 -5.61
C LEU A 51 14.86 -1.80 -4.66
N PRO A 52 15.42 -0.64 -5.02
CA PRO A 52 16.36 0.04 -4.15
C PRO A 52 15.64 0.56 -2.90
N LEU A 53 16.37 0.64 -1.78
CA LEU A 53 15.84 1.12 -0.50
C LEU A 53 15.84 2.65 -0.39
N ASP A 54 16.68 3.31 -1.20
CA ASP A 54 17.04 4.73 -1.12
C ASP A 54 16.42 5.58 -2.24
N ARG A 55 15.75 4.95 -3.21
CA ARG A 55 15.13 5.63 -4.35
C ARG A 55 13.91 4.87 -4.81
N GLN A 56 13.26 5.40 -5.84
CA GLN A 56 12.03 4.83 -6.34
C GLN A 56 12.21 3.42 -6.93
N VAL A 57 11.20 2.60 -6.69
CA VAL A 57 11.10 1.24 -7.21
C VAL A 57 10.52 1.24 -8.62
N TRP A 58 11.03 0.37 -9.48
CA TRP A 58 10.68 0.35 -10.91
C TRP A 58 10.57 -1.07 -11.45
N ALA A 59 9.59 -1.32 -12.30
CA ALA A 59 9.63 -2.43 -13.24
C ALA A 59 10.56 -2.07 -14.40
N LEU A 60 11.53 -2.93 -14.67
CA LEU A 60 12.42 -2.80 -15.81
C LEU A 60 11.72 -3.38 -17.04
N VAL A 61 11.48 -2.55 -18.05
CA VAL A 61 10.79 -2.94 -19.28
C VAL A 61 11.73 -2.78 -20.46
N ASN A 62 11.78 -3.80 -21.31
CA ASN A 62 12.52 -3.75 -22.56
C ASN A 62 11.68 -3.01 -23.61
N GLN A 63 12.07 -1.78 -23.91
CA GLN A 63 11.52 -0.98 -25.00
C GLN A 63 12.67 -0.37 -25.79
N PRO A 64 12.64 -0.45 -27.13
CA PRO A 64 13.75 -0.03 -27.99
C PRO A 64 13.84 1.50 -28.17
N VAL A 65 13.05 2.28 -27.44
CA VAL A 65 12.84 3.71 -27.69
C VAL A 65 13.00 4.54 -26.42
N LEU A 66 13.87 5.55 -26.49
CA LEU A 66 14.19 6.49 -25.40
C LEU A 66 12.98 7.30 -24.91
N ASN A 67 11.94 7.45 -25.73
CA ASN A 67 10.74 8.23 -25.40
C ASN A 67 9.57 7.39 -24.88
N PHE A 68 9.83 6.23 -24.25
CA PHE A 68 8.80 5.33 -23.72
C PHE A 68 7.70 6.05 -22.94
N ALA A 69 8.06 6.98 -22.05
CA ALA A 69 7.11 7.73 -21.22
C ALA A 69 6.06 8.52 -22.02
N SER A 70 6.33 8.85 -23.29
CA SER A 70 5.40 9.55 -24.18
C SER A 70 4.50 8.62 -25.01
N LEU A 71 4.73 7.30 -24.95
CA LEU A 71 3.96 6.33 -25.72
C LEU A 71 2.70 5.91 -24.96
N PRO A 72 1.58 5.62 -25.65
CA PRO A 72 0.38 5.10 -25.02
C PRO A 72 0.62 3.81 -24.22
N SER A 73 1.61 3.00 -24.61
CA SER A 73 2.01 1.77 -23.91
C SER A 73 2.52 2.02 -22.49
N ALA A 74 3.12 3.19 -22.22
CA ALA A 74 3.49 3.60 -20.87
C ALA A 74 2.27 3.89 -19.98
N GLY A 75 1.10 4.20 -20.56
CA GLY A 75 -0.14 4.37 -19.81
C GLY A 75 -0.45 3.14 -18.94
N GLY A 76 -0.27 1.93 -19.48
CA GLY A 76 -0.42 0.69 -18.72
C GLY A 76 0.59 0.57 -17.58
N TYR A 77 1.85 0.92 -17.84
CA TYR A 77 2.92 0.92 -16.82
C TYR A 77 2.57 1.82 -15.62
N TRP A 78 2.18 3.06 -15.88
CA TRP A 78 1.83 4.03 -14.84
C TRP A 78 0.56 3.64 -14.10
N LEU A 79 -0.50 3.30 -14.82
CA LEU A 79 -1.78 2.89 -14.22
C LEU A 79 -1.64 1.61 -13.42
N GLY A 80 -0.87 0.64 -13.90
CA GLY A 80 -0.65 -0.63 -13.21
C GLY A 80 -0.01 -0.42 -11.84
N SER A 81 0.97 0.49 -11.74
CA SER A 81 1.63 0.87 -10.49
C SER A 81 0.66 1.36 -9.41
N LEU A 82 -0.40 2.05 -9.82
CA LEU A 82 -1.41 2.62 -8.94
C LEU A 82 -2.55 1.62 -8.69
N MET A 83 -3.01 0.94 -9.73
CA MET A 83 -4.16 0.03 -9.67
C MET A 83 -3.88 -1.22 -8.85
N VAL A 84 -2.72 -1.86 -9.00
CA VAL A 84 -2.45 -3.12 -8.28
C VAL A 84 -2.42 -2.94 -6.76
N PRO A 85 -1.69 -1.96 -6.18
CA PRO A 85 -1.74 -1.74 -4.74
C PRO A 85 -3.13 -1.29 -4.26
N LEU A 86 -3.88 -0.49 -5.03
CA LEU A 86 -5.26 -0.13 -4.67
C LEU A 86 -6.21 -1.33 -4.66
N ILE A 87 -6.09 -2.23 -5.65
CA ILE A 87 -6.85 -3.49 -5.69
C ILE A 87 -6.49 -4.33 -4.47
N VAL A 88 -5.22 -4.43 -4.10
CA VAL A 88 -4.80 -5.14 -2.89
C VAL A 88 -5.37 -4.47 -1.64
N ALA A 89 -5.31 -3.15 -1.52
CA ALA A 89 -5.88 -2.41 -0.40
C ALA A 89 -7.38 -2.69 -0.23
N ALA A 90 -8.13 -2.65 -1.33
CA ALA A 90 -9.57 -2.89 -1.35
C ALA A 90 -9.94 -4.36 -1.04
N LEU A 91 -9.11 -5.32 -1.45
CA LEU A 91 -9.45 -6.75 -1.39
C LEU A 91 -8.83 -7.49 -0.20
N VAL A 92 -7.68 -7.08 0.32
CA VAL A 92 -6.98 -7.88 1.34
C VAL A 92 -7.77 -8.00 2.64
N ILE A 93 -8.42 -6.92 3.09
CA ILE A 93 -9.26 -6.94 4.29
C ILE A 93 -10.47 -7.88 4.12
N PRO A 94 -11.36 -7.71 3.11
CA PRO A 94 -12.53 -8.59 2.99
C PRO A 94 -12.19 -10.06 2.71
N LEU A 95 -11.02 -10.35 2.13
CA LEU A 95 -10.59 -11.71 1.81
C LEU A 95 -9.93 -12.43 3.00
N PHE A 96 -9.11 -11.73 3.79
CA PHE A 96 -8.22 -12.37 4.78
C PHE A 96 -8.54 -12.05 6.24
N LEU A 97 -9.39 -11.06 6.55
CA LEU A 97 -9.74 -10.68 7.93
C LEU A 97 -10.71 -11.67 8.64
N ARG A 98 -10.67 -12.95 8.26
CA ARG A 98 -11.38 -14.07 8.92
C ARG A 98 -10.47 -14.93 9.79
N SER A 99 -9.19 -14.60 9.87
CA SER A 99 -8.24 -15.35 10.68
C SER A 99 -8.54 -15.17 12.17
N ASN A 100 -8.50 -16.25 12.95
CA ASN A 100 -8.52 -16.18 14.41
C ASN A 100 -7.18 -15.71 15.00
N SER A 101 -6.21 -15.37 14.15
CA SER A 101 -4.89 -14.88 14.54
C SER A 101 -4.80 -13.37 14.45
N MET A 102 -4.61 -12.72 15.60
CA MET A 102 -4.39 -11.27 15.71
C MET A 102 -3.24 -10.78 14.81
N ILE A 103 -2.16 -11.54 14.69
CA ILE A 103 -1.02 -11.18 13.85
C ILE A 103 -1.46 -11.06 12.39
N VAL A 104 -2.30 -11.99 11.92
CA VAL A 104 -2.82 -11.96 10.55
C VAL A 104 -3.75 -10.77 10.36
N GLU A 105 -4.66 -10.51 11.29
CA GLU A 105 -5.59 -9.39 11.20
C GLU A 105 -4.84 -8.05 11.12
N VAL A 106 -3.86 -7.84 11.99
CA VAL A 106 -3.03 -6.63 12.03
C VAL A 106 -2.19 -6.50 10.76
N SER A 107 -1.55 -7.58 10.30
CA SER A 107 -0.77 -7.59 9.06
C SER A 107 -1.59 -7.28 7.82
N VAL A 108 -2.81 -7.83 7.73
CA VAL A 108 -3.73 -7.57 6.62
C VAL A 108 -4.11 -6.08 6.54
N ILE A 109 -4.38 -5.46 7.69
CA ILE A 109 -4.75 -4.05 7.71
C ILE A 109 -3.54 -3.15 7.43
N GLN A 110 -2.37 -3.44 8.01
CA GLN A 110 -1.15 -2.69 7.71
C GLN A 110 -0.78 -2.80 6.23
N LEU A 111 -0.96 -3.97 5.61
CA LEU A 111 -0.78 -4.15 4.17
C LEU A 111 -1.79 -3.32 3.37
N ALA A 112 -3.07 -3.30 3.77
CA ALA A 112 -4.07 -2.50 3.08
C ALA A 112 -3.73 -1.00 3.10
N TRP A 113 -3.38 -0.48 4.28
CA TRP A 113 -2.96 0.90 4.47
C TRP A 113 -1.67 1.22 3.73
N GLY A 114 -0.65 0.37 3.87
CA GLY A 114 0.62 0.52 3.16
C GLY A 114 0.42 0.55 1.65
N ALA A 115 -0.42 -0.32 1.10
CA ALA A 115 -0.73 -0.37 -0.32
C ALA A 115 -1.49 0.87 -0.80
N ALA A 116 -2.47 1.36 -0.04
CA ALA A 116 -3.19 2.59 -0.37
C ALA A 116 -2.28 3.83 -0.36
N VAL A 117 -1.45 3.96 0.68
CA VAL A 117 -0.50 5.08 0.82
C VAL A 117 0.55 5.04 -0.28
N VAL A 118 1.10 3.86 -0.58
CA VAL A 118 2.06 3.72 -1.67
C VAL A 118 1.43 4.12 -3.00
N ALA A 119 0.21 3.67 -3.31
CA ALA A 119 -0.49 4.03 -4.54
C ALA A 119 -0.77 5.53 -4.67
N VAL A 120 -1.30 6.16 -3.61
CA VAL A 120 -1.88 7.51 -3.69
C VAL A 120 -0.85 8.59 -3.37
N ALA A 121 0.04 8.34 -2.40
CA ALA A 121 0.95 9.36 -1.88
C ALA A 121 2.40 9.17 -2.34
N TRP A 122 2.86 7.93 -2.51
CA TRP A 122 4.28 7.64 -2.79
C TRP A 122 4.61 7.50 -4.27
N LEU A 123 3.90 6.62 -4.99
CA LEU A 123 4.19 6.30 -6.39
C LEU A 123 4.10 7.43 -7.41
N PRO A 124 3.32 8.50 -7.22
CA PRO A 124 3.31 9.62 -8.16
C PRO A 124 4.64 10.39 -8.27
N LEU A 125 5.65 10.05 -7.45
CA LEU A 125 7.04 10.45 -7.66
C LEU A 125 7.50 9.86 -9.01
N LEU A 126 7.95 10.66 -9.98
CA LEU A 126 8.74 10.18 -11.13
C LEU A 126 10.23 10.45 -10.89
N ASP A 127 10.50 11.39 -9.99
CA ASP A 127 11.77 11.84 -9.47
C ASP A 127 11.55 12.29 -8.00
N GLN A 128 12.61 12.40 -7.20
CA GLN A 128 12.53 12.91 -5.82
C GLN A 128 11.90 14.31 -5.74
N GLY A 129 11.95 15.09 -6.83
CA GLY A 129 11.30 16.41 -6.95
C GLY A 129 9.90 16.40 -7.56
N ASP A 130 9.41 15.29 -8.13
CA ASP A 130 8.23 15.31 -9.00
C ASP A 130 6.96 14.71 -8.40
N GLY A 131 7.04 14.11 -7.22
CA GLY A 131 5.87 13.51 -6.58
C GLY A 131 4.99 14.52 -5.89
N HIS A 132 3.70 14.21 -5.78
CA HIS A 132 2.72 15.07 -5.14
C HIS A 132 3.13 15.50 -3.73
N LEU A 133 3.71 14.59 -2.94
CA LEU A 133 4.20 14.93 -1.60
C LEU A 133 5.46 15.82 -1.65
N ALA A 134 6.41 15.54 -2.54
CA ALA A 134 7.61 16.36 -2.69
C ALA A 134 7.26 17.79 -3.16
N ARG A 135 6.36 17.91 -4.15
CA ARG A 135 5.84 19.21 -4.63
C ARG A 135 5.02 19.94 -3.58
N TRP A 136 4.26 19.23 -2.76
CA TRP A 136 3.55 19.83 -1.63
C TRP A 136 4.53 20.37 -0.58
N LEU A 137 5.58 19.62 -0.25
CA LEU A 137 6.63 20.08 0.66
C LEU A 137 7.35 21.30 0.09
N ASP A 138 7.72 21.27 -1.19
CA ASP A 138 8.35 22.39 -1.90
C ASP A 138 7.46 23.64 -1.90
N LEU A 139 6.16 23.50 -2.19
CA LEU A 139 5.17 24.59 -2.12
C LEU A 139 5.09 25.25 -0.73
N HIS A 140 5.39 24.49 0.32
CA HIS A 140 5.36 24.96 1.71
C HIS A 140 6.75 25.30 2.26
N ASP A 141 7.79 25.40 1.41
CA ASP A 141 9.17 25.67 1.80
C ASP A 141 9.71 24.66 2.85
N LEU A 142 9.25 23.41 2.77
CA LEU A 142 9.63 22.34 3.71
C LEU A 142 10.73 21.44 3.11
N PRO A 143 11.61 20.83 3.95
CA PRO A 143 12.67 19.98 3.46
C PRO A 143 12.16 18.73 2.71
N PRO A 144 12.69 18.40 1.52
CA PRO A 144 12.27 17.23 0.74
C PRO A 144 12.56 15.89 1.46
N THR A 145 13.50 15.90 2.41
CA THR A 145 13.78 14.73 3.26
C THR A 145 12.58 14.32 4.13
N LEU A 146 11.58 15.18 4.33
CA LEU A 146 10.35 14.83 5.05
C LEU A 146 9.48 13.81 4.31
N VAL A 147 9.69 13.60 3.00
CA VAL A 147 9.05 12.50 2.26
C VAL A 147 9.33 11.16 2.95
N TRP A 148 10.52 10.97 3.52
CA TRP A 148 10.89 9.75 4.23
C TRP A 148 10.14 9.53 5.55
N LEU A 149 9.46 10.56 6.09
CA LEU A 149 8.58 10.41 7.25
C LEU A 149 7.18 9.94 6.85
N ALA A 150 6.80 10.05 5.57
CA ALA A 150 5.46 9.66 5.11
C ALA A 150 5.09 8.22 5.47
N PRO A 151 5.97 7.20 5.39
CA PRO A 151 5.64 5.83 5.79
C PRO A 151 5.40 5.71 7.29
N ALA A 152 6.16 6.44 8.11
CA ALA A 152 5.99 6.45 9.57
C ALA A 152 4.70 7.17 9.97
N LEU A 153 4.42 8.32 9.34
CA LEU A 153 3.17 9.07 9.53
C LEU A 153 1.96 8.26 9.04
N ALA A 154 2.08 7.56 7.93
CA ALA A 154 1.05 6.66 7.41
C ALA A 154 0.80 5.47 8.35
N ALA A 155 1.84 4.84 8.87
CA ALA A 155 1.72 3.76 9.86
C ALA A 155 1.05 4.26 11.15
N GLY A 156 1.40 5.46 11.61
CA GLY A 156 0.78 6.12 12.75
C GLY A 156 -0.68 6.48 12.51
N ALA A 157 -0.98 7.12 11.37
CA ALA A 157 -2.34 7.48 10.95
C ALA A 157 -3.22 6.24 10.73
N GLY A 158 -2.63 5.14 10.23
CA GLY A 158 -3.29 3.87 10.06
C GLY A 158 -3.57 3.14 11.38
N LEU A 159 -2.81 3.39 12.46
CA LEU A 159 -2.94 2.66 13.71
C LEU A 159 -4.34 2.78 14.34
N LEU A 160 -4.85 4.01 14.51
CA LEU A 160 -6.16 4.26 15.10
C LEU A 160 -7.32 3.63 14.32
N PRO A 161 -7.47 3.84 13.00
CA PRO A 161 -8.50 3.18 12.22
C PRO A 161 -8.29 1.67 12.16
N THR A 162 -7.04 1.17 12.20
CA THR A 162 -6.76 -0.28 12.27
C THR A 162 -7.33 -0.90 13.53
N LEU A 163 -7.06 -0.32 14.70
CA LEU A 163 -7.56 -0.82 15.98
C LEU A 163 -9.09 -0.72 16.04
N ARG A 164 -9.68 0.35 15.49
CA ARG A 164 -11.13 0.53 15.42
C ARG A 164 -11.81 -0.45 14.46
N LEU A 165 -11.22 -0.70 13.29
CA LEU A 165 -11.71 -1.69 12.33
C LEU A 165 -11.60 -3.10 12.88
N LEU A 166 -10.52 -3.43 13.58
CA LEU A 166 -10.37 -4.70 14.32
C LEU A 166 -11.49 -4.89 15.34
N GLU A 167 -11.75 -3.86 16.14
CA GLU A 167 -12.82 -3.90 17.13
C GLU A 167 -14.20 -4.10 16.48
N LEU A 168 -14.50 -3.34 15.41
CA LEU A 168 -15.76 -3.48 14.66
C LEU A 168 -15.89 -4.85 13.98
N ALA A 169 -14.81 -5.35 13.39
CA ALA A 169 -14.78 -6.64 12.71
C ALA A 169 -15.02 -7.79 13.69
N ARG A 170 -14.42 -7.75 14.89
CA ARG A 170 -14.67 -8.75 15.95
C ARG A 170 -16.11 -8.71 16.43
N ARG A 171 -16.68 -7.52 16.62
CA ARG A 171 -18.08 -7.36 17.07
C ARG A 171 -19.10 -7.88 16.06
N ARG A 172 -18.84 -7.79 14.75
CA ARG A 172 -19.77 -8.17 13.68
C ARG A 172 -19.40 -9.44 12.90
N GLN A 173 -18.41 -10.20 13.38
CA GLN A 173 -17.82 -11.32 12.64
C GLN A 173 -18.85 -12.40 12.26
N LYS A 174 -19.88 -12.60 13.09
CA LYS A 174 -20.92 -13.62 12.90
C LYS A 174 -22.02 -13.22 11.91
N ASP A 175 -22.28 -11.92 11.72
CA ASP A 175 -23.51 -11.46 11.03
C ASP A 175 -23.25 -10.86 9.64
N THR A 176 -21.98 -10.76 9.20
CA THR A 176 -21.64 -9.95 8.02
C THR A 176 -21.24 -10.81 6.82
N GLY A 177 -21.98 -10.74 5.71
CA GLY A 177 -21.63 -11.39 4.43
C GLY A 177 -20.32 -10.88 3.82
N ARG A 178 -19.73 -11.62 2.86
CA ARG A 178 -18.45 -11.25 2.21
C ARG A 178 -18.58 -9.98 1.37
N ALA A 179 -19.68 -9.83 0.64
CA ALA A 179 -19.94 -8.66 -0.22
C ALA A 179 -20.08 -7.35 0.57
N TYR A 180 -20.82 -7.36 1.68
CA TYR A 180 -20.98 -6.18 2.53
C TYR A 180 -19.66 -5.68 3.13
N ARG A 181 -18.71 -6.60 3.42
CA ARG A 181 -17.37 -6.25 3.90
C ARG A 181 -16.54 -5.54 2.84
N VAL A 182 -16.58 -6.01 1.61
CA VAL A 182 -15.90 -5.34 0.49
C VAL A 182 -16.40 -3.91 0.37
N VAL A 183 -17.73 -3.73 0.36
CA VAL A 183 -18.35 -2.40 0.30
C VAL A 183 -17.90 -1.52 1.47
N LEU A 184 -17.97 -2.02 2.70
CA LEU A 184 -17.59 -1.25 3.89
C LEU A 184 -16.12 -0.83 3.85
N VAL A 185 -15.21 -1.72 3.45
CA VAL A 185 -13.77 -1.43 3.34
C VAL A 185 -13.51 -0.38 2.25
N VAL A 186 -14.12 -0.52 1.08
CA VAL A 186 -13.95 0.42 -0.03
C VAL A 186 -14.44 1.83 0.32
N PHE A 187 -15.47 1.97 1.16
CA PHE A 187 -15.99 3.28 1.58
C PHE A 187 -15.20 3.92 2.74
N HIS A 188 -14.35 3.18 3.44
CA HIS A 188 -13.64 3.66 4.64
C HIS A 188 -12.11 3.74 4.47
N LEU A 189 -11.57 3.17 3.39
CA LEU A 189 -10.19 3.40 2.91
C LEU A 189 -10.17 4.65 2.03
#